data_AF-A0A9X5XJJ8-F1
#
_entry.id   AF-A0A9X5XJJ8-F1
#
_cell.length_a   1.000
_cell.length_b   1.000
_cell.length_c   1.000
_cell.angle_alpha   90.00
_cell.angle_beta   90.00
_cell.angle_gamma   90.00
#
_symmetry.space_group_name_H-M   'P 1'
#
loop_
_entity.id
_entity.type
_entity.pdbx_description
1 polymer ?
#
loop_
_entity_poly.entity_id
_entity_poly.type
_entity_poly.pdbx_seq_one_letter_code
_entity_poly.pdbx_strand_id
1 'polypeptide(L)'
;MGVPGPVTSGLSAGVHELLRGEAVLVTDAADVAELVGDIGELAPDRRGPVLPRDLLDPGAGRVLAALPARGLAGAEDIARGAGTTTDDAVGRLYELRSLGFVERHGDGWKLTRQAMISVRGDRHGC
;
A
#
# COMPACT_ATOMS: atom_id res chain seq x y z
N MET A 1 -23.05 8.14 -15.99
CA MET A 1 -21.66 7.78 -15.64
C MET A 1 -20.69 8.80 -16.23
N GLY A 2 -19.51 9.01 -15.63
CA GLY A 2 -18.51 9.95 -16.13
C GLY A 2 -17.08 9.63 -15.69
N VAL A 3 -16.11 9.90 -16.58
CA VAL A 3 -14.67 9.71 -16.33
C VAL A 3 -14.07 10.99 -15.77
N PRO A 4 -13.56 11.00 -14.52
CA PRO A 4 -12.99 12.20 -13.94
C PRO A 4 -11.71 12.59 -14.68
N GLY A 5 -11.63 13.86 -15.08
CA GLY A 5 -10.41 14.44 -15.63
C GLY A 5 -9.75 15.46 -14.69
N PRO A 6 -8.58 16.01 -15.07
CA PRO A 6 -7.85 16.99 -14.26
C PRO A 6 -8.70 18.22 -13.93
N VAL A 7 -8.61 18.71 -12.69
CA VAL A 7 -9.33 19.92 -12.23
C VAL A 7 -8.91 21.20 -12.98
N THR A 8 -7.73 21.18 -13.60
CA THR A 8 -7.21 22.27 -14.42
C THR A 8 -7.73 22.25 -15.86
N SER A 9 -8.47 21.21 -16.25
CA SER A 9 -8.99 21.04 -17.61
C SER A 9 -10.45 21.48 -17.70
N GLY A 10 -10.72 22.53 -18.49
CA GLY A 10 -12.08 22.98 -18.78
C GLY A 10 -12.95 21.92 -19.46
N LEU A 11 -12.35 20.96 -20.18
CA LEU A 11 -13.06 19.83 -20.79
C LEU A 11 -13.69 18.88 -19.76
N SER A 12 -13.20 18.90 -18.51
CA SER A 12 -13.69 18.03 -17.44
C SER A 12 -14.81 18.66 -16.63
N ALA A 13 -15.06 19.96 -16.79
CA ALA A 13 -16.01 20.71 -15.95
C ALA A 13 -17.42 20.10 -15.99
N GLY A 14 -17.92 19.74 -17.18
CA GLY A 14 -19.22 19.09 -17.31
C GLY A 14 -19.31 17.74 -16.60
N VAL A 15 -18.24 16.93 -16.68
CA VAL A 15 -18.19 15.65 -15.96
C VAL A 15 -18.16 15.86 -14.45
N HIS A 16 -17.41 16.85 -13.96
CA HIS A 16 -17.36 17.17 -12.53
C HIS A 16 -18.73 17.60 -11.98
N GLU A 17 -19.49 18.42 -12.72
CA GLU A 17 -20.86 18.79 -12.31
C GLU A 17 -21.80 17.58 -12.30
N LEU A 18 -21.73 16.72 -13.32
CA LEU A 18 -22.54 15.49 -13.36
C LEU A 18 -22.23 14.56 -12.19
N LEU A 19 -20.95 14.40 -11.83
CA LEU A 19 -20.50 13.55 -10.72
C LEU A 19 -20.89 14.08 -9.33
N ARG A 20 -21.19 15.37 -9.18
CA ARG A 20 -21.77 15.92 -7.93
C ARG A 20 -23.25 15.64 -7.79
N GLY A 21 -23.93 15.36 -8.90
CA GLY A 21 -25.33 14.95 -8.93
C GLY A 21 -25.46 13.43 -8.87
N GLU A 22 -26.17 12.87 -9.85
CA GLU A 22 -26.52 11.45 -9.87
C GLU A 22 -25.60 10.60 -10.78
N ALA A 23 -24.54 11.17 -11.36
CA ALA A 23 -23.66 10.37 -12.21
C ALA A 23 -22.72 9.49 -11.37
N VAL A 24 -22.60 8.22 -11.78
CA VAL A 24 -21.62 7.29 -11.24
C VAL A 24 -20.22 7.55 -11.84
N LEU A 25 -19.21 7.57 -10.98
CA LEU A 25 -17.80 7.67 -11.39
C LEU A 25 -17.36 6.35 -12.02
N VAL A 26 -16.80 6.42 -13.22
CA VAL A 26 -16.15 5.29 -13.90
C VAL A 26 -14.75 5.69 -14.32
N THR A 27 -13.80 4.78 -14.26
CA THR A 27 -12.39 5.02 -14.58
C THR A 27 -11.85 4.13 -15.69
N ASP A 28 -12.53 3.01 -15.95
CA ASP A 28 -12.23 2.10 -17.06
C ASP A 28 -13.52 1.39 -17.56
N ALA A 29 -13.36 0.52 -18.54
CA ALA A 29 -14.48 -0.20 -19.15
C ALA A 29 -15.10 -1.26 -18.22
N ALA A 30 -14.36 -1.77 -17.23
CA ALA A 30 -14.90 -2.75 -16.30
C ALA A 30 -15.90 -2.09 -15.35
N ASP A 31 -15.63 -0.85 -14.91
CA ASP A 31 -16.60 -0.06 -14.13
C ASP A 31 -17.91 0.16 -14.93
N VAL A 32 -17.81 0.37 -16.24
CA VAL A 32 -19.00 0.52 -17.11
C VAL A 32 -19.74 -0.80 -17.24
N ALA A 33 -19.02 -1.91 -17.46
CA ALA A 33 -19.60 -3.24 -17.60
C ALA A 33 -20.37 -3.65 -16.33
N GLU A 34 -19.82 -3.40 -15.14
CA GLU A 34 -20.51 -3.66 -13.86
C GLU A 34 -21.84 -2.91 -13.74
N LEU A 35 -21.90 -1.66 -14.22
CA LEU A 35 -23.10 -0.83 -14.09
C LEU A 35 -24.23 -1.23 -15.03
N VAL A 36 -23.91 -1.87 -16.16
CA VAL A 36 -24.90 -2.24 -17.20
C VAL A 36 -25.10 -3.75 -17.33
N GLY A 37 -24.27 -4.54 -16.66
CA GLY A 37 -24.29 -6.00 -16.66
C GLY A 37 -25.35 -6.60 -15.75
N ASP A 38 -25.45 -7.93 -15.81
CA ASP A 38 -26.38 -8.68 -14.97
C ASP A 38 -25.91 -8.72 -13.51
N ILE A 39 -26.83 -9.04 -12.59
CA ILE A 39 -26.51 -9.21 -11.18
C ILE A 39 -25.43 -10.30 -11.03
N GLY A 40 -24.27 -9.90 -10.50
CA GLY A 40 -23.11 -10.77 -10.30
C GLY A 40 -21.97 -10.55 -11.30
N GLU A 41 -22.18 -9.74 -12.35
CA GLU A 41 -21.12 -9.33 -13.29
C GLU A 41 -20.31 -8.15 -12.76
N LEU A 42 -19.55 -8.40 -11.70
CA LEU A 42 -18.77 -7.37 -11.01
C LEU A 42 -17.45 -7.07 -11.74
N ALA A 43 -17.03 -5.82 -11.69
CA ALA A 43 -15.68 -5.44 -12.10
C ALA A 43 -14.66 -6.15 -11.21
N PRO A 44 -13.47 -6.49 -11.74
CA PRO A 44 -12.41 -7.09 -10.93
C PRO A 44 -12.02 -6.20 -9.75
N ASP A 45 -11.76 -6.80 -8.59
CA ASP A 45 -11.23 -6.08 -7.44
C ASP A 45 -9.96 -5.31 -7.80
N ARG A 46 -10.03 -3.99 -7.66
CA ARG A 46 -8.91 -3.08 -7.95
C ARG A 46 -7.82 -3.30 -6.92
N ARG A 47 -6.75 -3.99 -7.32
CA ARG A 47 -5.56 -4.20 -6.50
C ARG A 47 -4.38 -3.43 -7.09
N GLY A 48 -3.72 -2.65 -6.24
CA GLY A 48 -2.43 -2.06 -6.58
C GLY A 48 -1.35 -3.14 -6.81
N PRO A 49 -0.16 -2.75 -7.30
CA PRO A 49 0.95 -3.69 -7.39
C PRO A 49 1.25 -4.29 -6.01
N VAL A 50 1.42 -5.61 -5.95
CA VAL A 50 1.86 -6.30 -4.73
C VAL A 50 3.28 -5.86 -4.42
N LEU A 51 3.48 -5.25 -3.25
CA LEU A 51 4.80 -4.83 -2.79
C LEU A 51 5.49 -5.99 -2.07
N PRO A 52 6.82 -6.07 -2.07
CA PRO A 52 7.54 -7.11 -1.33
C PRO A 52 7.18 -7.21 0.15
N ARG A 53 6.83 -6.08 0.79
CA ARG A 53 6.37 -6.04 2.19
C ARG A 53 4.99 -6.66 2.40
N ASP A 54 4.15 -6.73 1.37
CA ASP A 54 2.80 -7.28 1.43
C ASP A 54 2.82 -8.82 1.48
N LEU A 55 3.99 -9.42 1.18
CA LEU A 55 4.24 -10.87 1.24
C LEU A 55 4.80 -11.34 2.60
N LEU A 56 5.00 -10.41 3.54
CA LEU A 56 5.51 -10.75 4.88
C LEU A 56 4.46 -11.52 5.69
N ASP A 57 4.92 -12.42 6.54
CA ASP A 57 4.09 -12.98 7.62
C ASP A 57 3.44 -11.83 8.43
N PRO A 58 2.16 -11.93 8.82
CA PRO A 58 1.47 -10.86 9.54
C PRO A 58 2.20 -10.37 10.80
N GLY A 59 2.94 -11.24 11.48
CA GLY A 59 3.78 -10.85 12.61
C GLY A 59 4.98 -10.00 12.19
N ALA A 60 5.69 -10.40 11.13
CA ALA A 60 6.80 -9.63 10.57
C ALA A 60 6.33 -8.28 10.02
N GLY A 61 5.16 -8.24 9.37
CA GLY A 61 4.53 -7.00 8.90
C GLY A 61 4.22 -6.02 10.04
N ARG A 62 3.70 -6.52 11.18
CA ARG A 62 3.47 -5.69 12.37
C ARG A 62 4.76 -5.14 12.98
N VAL A 63 5.80 -5.97 13.07
CA VAL A 63 7.13 -5.52 13.54
C VAL A 63 7.68 -4.45 12.61
N LEU A 64 7.63 -4.66 11.29
CA LEU A 64 8.09 -3.69 10.29
C LEU A 64 7.33 -2.35 10.40
N ALA A 65 6.01 -2.39 10.60
CA ALA A 65 5.16 -1.20 10.74
C ALA A 65 5.42 -0.42 12.03
N ALA A 66 5.97 -1.07 13.06
CA ALA A 66 6.30 -0.43 14.33
C ALA A 66 7.65 0.31 14.31
N LEU A 67 8.49 0.13 13.28
CA LEU A 67 9.71 0.91 13.15
C LEU A 67 9.41 2.38 12.82
N PRO A 68 10.18 3.32 13.39
CA PRO A 68 10.03 4.72 13.04
C PRO A 68 10.43 4.95 11.57
N ALA A 69 9.72 5.84 10.89
CA ALA A 69 10.04 6.22 9.52
C ALA A 69 11.44 6.84 9.38
N ARG A 70 11.97 7.43 10.46
CA ARG A 70 13.31 8.03 10.54
C ARG A 70 13.92 7.76 11.92
N GLY A 71 15.23 7.52 11.95
CA GLY A 71 15.98 7.32 13.20
C GLY A 71 16.10 5.84 13.59
N LEU A 72 16.50 5.60 14.84
CA LEU A 72 16.75 4.29 15.42
C LEU A 72 15.73 4.01 16.53
N ALA A 73 15.29 2.76 16.66
CA ALA A 73 14.46 2.31 17.78
C ALA A 73 15.01 1.01 18.40
N GLY A 74 14.89 0.88 19.72
CA GLY A 74 15.25 -0.33 20.44
C GLY A 74 14.23 -1.45 20.22
N ALA A 75 14.65 -2.69 20.40
CA ALA A 75 13.79 -3.86 20.21
C ALA A 75 12.55 -3.86 21.12
N GLU A 76 12.67 -3.37 22.36
CA GLU A 76 11.54 -3.27 23.29
C GLU A 76 10.47 -2.26 22.83
N ASP A 77 10.90 -1.12 22.28
CA ASP A 77 9.98 -0.10 21.77
C ASP A 77 9.24 -0.59 20.52
N ILE A 78 9.95 -1.29 19.65
CA ILE A 78 9.38 -1.93 18.46
C ILE A 78 8.39 -3.03 18.87
N ALA A 79 8.75 -3.86 19.85
CA ALA A 79 7.86 -4.91 20.36
C ALA A 79 6.55 -4.32 20.92
N ARG A 80 6.65 -3.24 21.69
CA ARG A 80 5.50 -2.51 22.23
C ARG A 80 4.62 -1.94 21.12
N GLY A 81 5.20 -1.31 20.10
CA GLY A 81 4.47 -0.78 18.95
C GLY A 81 3.81 -1.87 18.09
N ALA A 82 4.44 -3.05 17.99
CA ALA A 82 3.93 -4.19 17.24
C ALA A 82 2.93 -5.06 18.03
N GLY A 83 2.78 -4.83 19.33
CA GLY A 83 1.92 -5.63 20.21
C GLY A 83 2.40 -7.09 20.33
N THR A 84 3.70 -7.27 20.54
CA THR A 84 4.36 -8.59 20.66
C THR A 84 5.41 -8.59 21.77
N THR A 85 6.04 -9.73 22.04
CA THR A 85 7.12 -9.84 23.02
C THR A 85 8.43 -9.34 22.43
N THR A 86 9.38 -8.94 23.29
CA THR A 86 10.71 -8.52 22.83
C THR A 86 11.43 -9.64 22.07
N ASP A 87 11.33 -10.89 22.54
CA ASP A 87 11.96 -12.04 21.89
C ASP A 87 11.38 -12.30 20.49
N ASP A 88 10.05 -12.25 20.36
CA ASP A 88 9.37 -12.39 19.06
C ASP A 88 9.73 -11.25 18.11
N ALA A 89 9.83 -10.02 18.62
CA ALA A 89 10.24 -8.87 17.83
C ALA A 89 11.69 -9.03 17.35
N VAL A 90 12.61 -9.46 18.21
CA VAL A 90 14.02 -9.69 17.86
C VAL A 90 14.15 -10.75 16.78
N GLY A 91 13.46 -11.89 16.90
CA GLY A 91 13.46 -12.93 15.88
C GLY A 91 13.01 -12.39 14.51
N ARG A 92 11.90 -11.66 14.49
CA ARG A 92 11.35 -11.03 13.28
C ARG A 92 12.23 -9.92 12.72
N LEU A 93 12.94 -9.17 13.56
CA LEU A 93 13.89 -8.13 13.11
C LEU A 93 15.08 -8.76 12.38
N TYR A 94 15.55 -9.93 12.81
CA TYR A 94 16.59 -10.67 12.08
C TYR A 94 16.08 -11.26 10.76
N GLU A 95 14.84 -11.73 10.72
CA GLU A 95 14.18 -12.14 9.47
C GLU A 95 14.07 -10.96 8.49
N LEU A 96 13.50 -9.84 8.94
CA LEU A 96 13.36 -8.61 8.15
C LEU A 96 14.71 -8.06 7.66
N ARG A 97 15.78 -8.23 8.47
CA ARG A 97 17.14 -7.87 8.07
C ARG A 97 17.65 -8.75 6.93
N SER A 98 17.37 -10.05 7.00
CA SER A 98 17.75 -11.01 5.94
C SER A 98 17.01 -10.73 4.63
N LEU A 99 15.78 -10.20 4.72
CA LEU A 99 14.98 -9.73 3.58
C LEU A 99 15.36 -8.31 3.11
N GLY A 100 16.25 -7.62 3.83
CA GLY A 100 16.74 -6.29 3.47
C GLY A 100 15.83 -5.13 3.85
N PHE A 101 14.77 -5.33 4.65
CA PHE A 101 13.85 -4.27 5.06
C PHE A 101 14.37 -3.40 6.21
N VAL A 102 15.19 -3.97 7.09
CA VAL A 102 15.75 -3.27 8.25
C VAL A 102 17.25 -3.51 8.38
N GLU A 103 17.93 -2.61 9.08
CA GLU A 103 19.32 -2.77 9.45
C GLU A 103 19.54 -2.43 10.93
N ARG A 104 20.51 -3.11 11.54
CA ARG A 104 20.90 -2.91 12.94
C ARG A 104 22.07 -1.93 13.01
N HIS A 105 21.96 -0.93 13.87
CA HIS A 105 22.99 0.08 14.16
C HIS A 105 23.16 0.17 15.67
N GLY A 106 24.29 -0.36 16.18
CA GLY A 106 24.47 -0.55 17.63
C GLY A 106 23.37 -1.46 18.19
N ASP A 107 22.67 -0.98 19.20
CA ASP A 107 21.53 -1.69 19.82
C ASP A 107 20.16 -1.31 19.23
N GLY A 108 20.15 -0.40 18.24
CA GLY A 108 18.94 0.07 17.57
C GLY A 108 18.72 -0.55 16.20
N TRP A 109 17.48 -0.46 15.74
CA TRP A 109 17.04 -0.89 14.42
C TRP A 109 16.47 0.29 13.64
N LYS A 110 16.68 0.30 12.33
CA LYS A 110 16.10 1.29 11.42
C LYS A 110 15.68 0.66 10.10
N LEU A 111 14.75 1.31 9.42
CA LEU A 111 14.34 0.95 8.06
C LEU A 111 15.48 1.17 7.06
N THR A 112 15.59 0.27 6.09
CA THR A 112 16.45 0.49 4.91
C THR A 112 15.69 1.27 3.84
N ARG A 113 16.41 1.69 2.79
CA ARG A 113 15.79 2.28 1.60
C ARG A 113 14.80 1.33 0.91
N GLN A 114 15.04 0.02 0.96
CA GLN A 114 14.17 -0.98 0.33
C GLN A 114 12.78 -1.01 0.98
N ALA A 115 12.69 -0.83 2.29
CA ALA A 115 11.40 -0.72 2.97
C ALA A 115 10.59 0.54 2.58
N MET A 116 11.27 1.56 2.05
CA MET A 116 10.66 2.85 1.68
C MET A 116 10.33 2.96 0.18
N ILE A 117 10.94 2.14 -0.66
CA ILE A 117 10.69 2.16 -2.11
C ILE A 117 9.48 1.25 -2.40
N SER A 118 8.38 1.85 -2.87
CA SER A 118 7.42 1.10 -3.67
C SER A 118 8.18 0.56 -4.87
N VAL A 119 8.28 -0.77 -5.04
CA VAL A 119 8.78 -1.36 -6.29
C VAL A 119 7.98 -0.68 -7.38
N ARG A 120 8.67 0.14 -8.17
CA ARG A 120 8.06 0.82 -9.30
C ARG A 120 7.61 -0.29 -10.22
N GLY A 121 6.33 -0.65 -10.12
CA GLY A 121 5.70 -1.66 -10.95
C GLY A 121 6.08 -1.35 -12.38
N ASP A 122 6.71 -2.34 -13.01
CA ASP A 122 7.24 -2.21 -14.35
C ASP A 122 6.08 -1.77 -15.25
N ARG A 123 6.16 -0.54 -15.75
CA ARG A 123 5.20 -0.04 -16.75
C ARG A 123 5.61 -0.65 -18.08
N HIS A 124 5.25 -1.91 -18.27
CA HIS A 124 5.28 -2.64 -19.54
C HIS A 124 3.91 -3.31 -19.70
N GLY A 125 3.07 -3.01 -20.68
CA GLY A 125 3.18 -2.11 -21.82
C GLY A 125 1.91 -2.23 -22.68
N CYS A 126 1.74 -1.23 -23.55
CA CYS A 126 0.83 -1.09 -24.71
C CYS A 126 -0.68 -1.28 -24.52
#